data_AF-A0A5C4SAL2-F1
#
_entry.id   AF-A0A5C4SAL2-F1
#
_cell.length_a   1.000
_cell.length_b   1.000
_cell.length_c   1.000
_cell.angle_alpha   90.00
_cell.angle_beta   90.00
_cell.angle_gamma   90.00
#
_symmetry.space_group_name_H-M   'P 1'
#
loop_
_entity.id
_entity.type
_entity.pdbx_description
1 polymer ?
#
loop_
_entity_poly.entity_id
_entity_poly.type
_entity_poly.pdbx_seq_one_letter_code
_entity_poly.pdbx_strand_id
1 'polypeptide(L)'
;MQNKPNQKWNEDFADHKLKKAFCDEYVDYLLKTDRSAYNDYITKIKEYVSGIRNNITSSQLRNVYLRVKKAGNCEELLLLRPKIAYVGGRSDSYDMKTFVFLLDRLIENLDDNKEKMKQFQSFFEAVIAYHKYYGGKE
;
A
#
# COMPACT_ATOMS: atom_id res chain seq x y z
N MET A 1 9.29 -5.09 -32.46
CA MET A 1 9.68 -4.87 -31.05
C MET A 1 8.98 -5.92 -30.22
N GLN A 2 9.73 -6.68 -29.42
CA GLN A 2 9.33 -7.97 -28.86
C GLN A 2 8.18 -7.83 -27.84
N ASN A 3 7.10 -8.59 -28.05
CA ASN A 3 6.07 -8.89 -27.06
C ASN A 3 6.71 -9.54 -25.84
N LYS A 4 6.73 -8.86 -24.70
CA LYS A 4 7.03 -9.51 -23.41
C LYS A 4 5.84 -10.40 -23.03
N PRO A 5 6.06 -11.60 -22.47
CA PRO A 5 4.98 -12.55 -22.19
C PRO A 5 4.02 -12.02 -21.12
N ASN A 6 2.76 -12.44 -21.23
CA ASN A 6 1.67 -12.29 -20.26
C ASN A 6 2.08 -12.75 -18.84
N GLN A 7 2.80 -11.93 -18.08
CA GLN A 7 3.00 -12.20 -16.66
C GLN A 7 1.67 -11.99 -15.95
N LYS A 8 1.03 -13.08 -15.51
CA LYS A 8 -0.17 -13.01 -14.67
C LYS A 8 0.22 -12.46 -13.30
N TRP A 9 -0.64 -11.63 -12.72
CA TRP A 9 -0.47 -11.18 -11.34
C TRP A 9 -0.52 -12.37 -10.38
N ASN A 10 0.43 -12.41 -9.45
CA ASN A 10 0.49 -13.28 -8.28
C ASN A 10 1.23 -12.55 -7.14
N GLU A 11 1.31 -13.16 -5.96
CA GLU A 11 1.98 -12.56 -4.81
C GLU A 11 3.48 -12.39 -5.00
N ASP A 12 4.18 -13.32 -5.66
CA ASP A 12 5.62 -13.20 -5.97
C ASP A 12 5.92 -11.97 -6.85
N PHE A 13 5.06 -11.71 -7.85
CA PHE A 13 5.14 -10.53 -8.69
C PHE A 13 4.92 -9.25 -7.87
N ALA A 14 3.91 -9.26 -6.99
CA ALA A 14 3.61 -8.12 -6.14
C ALA A 14 4.77 -7.83 -5.18
N ASP A 15 5.31 -8.87 -4.53
CA ASP A 15 6.44 -8.78 -3.61
C ASP A 15 7.70 -8.25 -4.31
N HIS A 16 8.06 -8.80 -5.46
CA HIS A 16 9.19 -8.30 -6.26
C HIS A 16 9.04 -6.82 -6.63
N LYS A 17 7.82 -6.40 -7.00
CA LYS A 17 7.53 -5.00 -7.33
C LYS A 17 7.68 -4.08 -6.10
N LEU A 18 7.25 -4.53 -4.92
CA LEU A 18 7.36 -3.78 -3.68
C LEU A 18 8.81 -3.67 -3.19
N LYS A 19 9.58 -4.76 -3.29
CA LYS A 19 11.02 -4.76 -2.98
C LYS A 19 11.79 -3.75 -3.83
N LYS A 20 11.46 -3.69 -5.12
CA LYS A 20 12.03 -2.69 -6.04
C LYS A 20 11.59 -1.26 -5.71
N ALA A 21 10.36 -1.07 -5.23
CA ALA A 21 9.82 0.26 -4.92
C ALA A 21 10.39 0.85 -3.61
N PHE A 22 10.60 -0.01 -2.60
CA PHE A 22 11.03 0.42 -1.27
C PHE A 22 12.40 -0.17 -0.92
N CYS A 23 12.43 -1.45 -0.53
CA CYS A 23 13.62 -2.25 -0.24
C CYS A 23 13.19 -3.70 0.04
N ASP A 24 14.14 -4.62 0.21
CA ASP A 24 13.84 -6.02 0.54
C ASP A 24 13.01 -6.17 1.83
N GLU A 25 13.25 -5.29 2.81
CA GLU A 25 12.52 -5.25 4.08
C GLU A 25 11.44 -4.16 4.13
N TYR A 26 10.72 -3.97 3.02
CA TYR A 26 9.72 -2.89 2.89
C TYR A 26 8.68 -2.85 4.00
N VAL A 27 8.30 -4.00 4.58
CA VAL A 27 7.34 -4.06 5.69
C VAL A 27 7.90 -3.33 6.91
N ASP A 28 9.11 -3.67 7.32
CA ASP A 28 9.76 -3.06 8.48
C ASP A 28 10.10 -1.59 8.21
N TYR A 29 10.58 -1.29 7.01
CA TYR A 29 10.82 0.08 6.56
C TYR A 29 9.57 0.97 6.70
N LEU A 30 8.42 0.50 6.21
CA LEU A 30 7.17 1.26 6.23
C LEU A 30 6.53 1.36 7.62
N LEU A 31 6.77 0.39 8.51
CA LEU A 31 6.19 0.37 9.86
C LEU A 31 7.09 0.97 10.95
N LYS A 32 8.39 1.17 10.67
CA LYS A 32 9.40 1.55 11.69
C LYS A 32 10.31 2.71 11.25
N THR A 33 9.92 3.51 10.26
CA THR A 33 10.71 4.68 9.82
C THR A 33 10.96 5.65 10.99
N ASP A 34 12.17 6.18 11.11
CA ASP A 34 12.53 7.20 12.09
C ASP A 34 12.74 8.59 11.47
N ARG A 35 13.04 9.60 12.30
CA ARG A 35 13.26 10.97 11.85
C ARG A 35 14.43 11.10 10.87
N SER A 36 15.49 10.31 11.04
CA SER A 36 16.69 10.39 10.18
C SER A 36 16.42 9.89 8.77
N ALA A 37 15.55 8.89 8.63
CA ALA A 37 15.15 8.30 7.35
C ALA A 37 13.90 8.96 6.72
N TYR A 38 13.23 9.88 7.42
CA TYR A 38 11.89 10.37 7.04
C TYR A 38 11.83 11.02 5.64
N ASN A 39 12.86 11.76 5.23
CA ASN A 39 12.88 12.39 3.90
C ASN A 39 12.99 11.35 2.77
N ASP A 40 13.76 10.28 2.97
CA ASP A 40 13.86 9.17 2.02
C ASP A 40 12.53 8.39 1.99
N TYR A 41 11.95 8.12 3.15
CA TYR A 41 10.61 7.54 3.30
C TYR A 41 9.55 8.28 2.49
N ILE A 42 9.46 9.59 2.64
CA ILE A 42 8.54 10.41 1.87
C ILE A 42 8.85 10.36 0.37
N THR A 43 10.13 10.37 -0.01
CA THR A 43 10.55 10.29 -1.41
C THR A 43 10.12 8.96 -2.05
N LYS A 44 10.35 7.83 -1.37
CA LYS A 44 9.92 6.50 -1.83
C LYS A 44 8.41 6.38 -1.97
N ILE A 45 7.64 6.90 -1.02
CA ILE A 45 6.17 6.94 -1.13
C ILE A 45 5.75 7.76 -2.34
N LYS A 46 6.33 8.95 -2.53
CA LYS A 46 6.03 9.81 -3.69
C LYS A 46 6.29 9.10 -5.01
N GLU A 47 7.43 8.45 -5.15
CA GLU A 47 7.79 7.68 -6.35
C GLU A 47 6.82 6.51 -6.58
N TYR A 48 6.54 5.72 -5.55
CA TYR A 48 5.60 4.61 -5.60
C TYR A 48 4.20 5.08 -6.03
N VAL A 49 3.67 6.12 -5.38
CA VAL A 49 2.34 6.66 -5.62
C VAL A 49 2.24 7.27 -7.03
N SER A 50 3.27 8.01 -7.45
CA SER A 50 3.36 8.54 -8.81
C SER A 50 3.28 7.43 -9.86
N GLY A 51 3.93 6.28 -9.61
CA GLY A 51 3.93 5.13 -10.51
C GLY A 51 2.57 4.44 -10.68
N ILE A 52 1.72 4.45 -9.66
CA ILE A 52 0.42 3.75 -9.66
C ILE A 52 -0.79 4.67 -9.91
N ARG A 53 -0.58 6.00 -9.92
CA ARG A 53 -1.67 7.01 -9.88
C ARG A 53 -2.74 6.89 -10.97
N ASN A 54 -2.38 6.39 -12.15
CA ASN A 54 -3.29 6.24 -13.29
C ASN A 54 -4.05 4.91 -13.28
N ASN A 55 -3.56 3.94 -12.50
CA ASN A 55 -4.06 2.57 -12.45
C ASN A 55 -4.90 2.28 -11.20
N ILE A 56 -4.95 3.25 -10.27
CA ILE A 56 -5.82 3.22 -9.09
C ILE A 56 -6.56 4.55 -9.04
N THR A 57 -7.87 4.51 -8.90
CA THR A 57 -8.67 5.73 -8.79
C THR A 57 -8.70 6.27 -7.35
N SER A 58 -8.98 7.57 -7.22
CA SER A 58 -9.19 8.25 -5.94
C SER A 58 -10.32 7.59 -5.15
N SER A 59 -11.38 7.18 -5.85
CA SER A 59 -12.52 6.45 -5.28
C SER A 59 -12.12 5.07 -4.74
N GLN A 60 -11.28 4.32 -5.44
CA GLN A 60 -10.76 3.03 -4.97
C GLN A 60 -9.90 3.19 -3.70
N LEU A 61 -8.94 4.13 -3.69
CA LEU A 61 -8.12 4.40 -2.50
C LEU A 61 -8.96 4.83 -1.31
N ARG A 62 -9.90 5.77 -1.51
CA ARG A 62 -10.80 6.24 -0.46
C ARG A 62 -11.64 5.11 0.12
N ASN A 63 -12.14 4.21 -0.71
CA ASN A 63 -12.93 3.06 -0.27
C ASN A 63 -12.12 2.07 0.58
N VAL A 64 -10.82 1.90 0.33
CA VAL A 64 -9.96 1.08 1.19
C VAL A 64 -9.64 1.82 2.49
N TYR A 65 -9.27 3.10 2.40
CA TYR A 65 -8.97 3.92 3.58
C TYR A 65 -10.15 4.03 4.55
N LEU A 66 -11.38 4.23 4.07
CA LEU A 66 -12.57 4.30 4.93
C LEU A 66 -12.85 2.98 5.66
N ARG A 67 -12.39 1.84 5.14
CA ARG A 67 -12.50 0.56 5.86
C ARG A 67 -11.43 0.49 6.95
N VAL A 68 -10.20 0.78 6.59
CA VAL A 68 -9.05 0.75 7.51
C VAL A 68 -9.21 1.75 8.66
N LYS A 69 -9.63 2.99 8.37
CA LYS A 69 -9.84 4.06 9.36
C LYS A 69 -10.87 3.71 10.43
N LYS A 70 -11.80 2.79 10.14
CA LYS A 70 -12.82 2.36 11.10
C LYS A 70 -12.26 1.45 12.19
N ALA A 71 -11.09 0.84 11.98
CA ALA A 71 -10.44 0.03 12.99
C ALA A 71 -9.82 0.93 14.07
N GLY A 72 -10.27 0.76 15.32
CA GLY A 72 -9.77 1.50 16.48
C GLY A 72 -8.49 0.92 17.08
N ASN A 73 -8.12 -0.31 16.71
CA ASN A 73 -6.96 -1.04 17.22
C ASN A 73 -6.43 -2.04 16.18
N CYS A 74 -5.30 -2.68 16.48
CA CYS A 74 -4.64 -3.64 15.60
C CYS A 74 -5.49 -4.90 15.35
N GLU A 75 -6.19 -5.41 16.37
CA GLU A 75 -7.06 -6.59 16.25
C GLU A 75 -8.20 -6.37 15.24
N GLU A 76 -8.89 -5.24 15.34
CA GLU A 76 -9.95 -4.86 14.41
C GLU A 76 -9.41 -4.73 12.98
N LEU A 77 -8.19 -4.21 12.81
CA LEU A 77 -7.57 -4.04 11.52
C LEU A 77 -7.15 -5.39 10.90
N LEU A 78 -6.65 -6.33 11.71
CA LEU A 78 -6.36 -7.71 11.31
C LEU A 78 -7.63 -8.38 10.75
N LEU A 79 -8.79 -8.19 11.39
CA LEU A 79 -10.07 -8.72 10.92
C LEU A 79 -10.57 -8.11 9.59
N LEU A 80 -9.98 -7.00 9.13
CA LEU A 80 -10.30 -6.39 7.84
C LEU A 80 -9.50 -6.96 6.66
N ARG A 81 -8.44 -7.76 6.91
CA ARG A 81 -7.59 -8.35 5.86
C ARG A 81 -8.39 -9.04 4.74
N PRO A 82 -9.36 -9.94 5.02
CA PRO A 82 -10.14 -10.58 3.95
C PRO A 82 -10.99 -9.58 3.15
N LYS A 83 -11.52 -8.55 3.80
CA LYS A 83 -12.32 -7.50 3.14
C LYS A 83 -11.47 -6.63 2.23
N ILE A 84 -10.22 -6.37 2.60
CA ILE A 84 -9.25 -5.62 1.80
C ILE A 84 -8.80 -6.49 0.61
N ALA A 85 -8.48 -7.77 0.83
CA ALA A 85 -8.15 -8.73 -0.22
C ALA A 85 -9.26 -8.84 -1.29
N TYR A 86 -10.53 -8.85 -0.88
CA TYR A 86 -11.68 -8.84 -1.81
C TYR A 86 -11.69 -7.63 -2.75
N VAL A 87 -11.28 -6.44 -2.27
CA VAL A 87 -11.17 -5.24 -3.12
C VAL A 87 -10.12 -5.43 -4.21
N GLY A 88 -8.98 -6.04 -3.87
CA GLY A 88 -7.94 -6.38 -4.84
C GLY A 88 -8.40 -7.44 -5.84
N GLY A 89 -9.00 -8.52 -5.34
CA GLY A 89 -9.50 -9.63 -6.17
C GLY A 89 -10.55 -9.22 -7.21
N ARG A 90 -11.31 -8.15 -6.93
CA ARG A 90 -12.29 -7.55 -7.86
C ARG A 90 -11.72 -6.55 -8.86
N SER A 91 -10.47 -6.13 -8.70
CA SER A 91 -9.87 -5.14 -9.59
C SER A 91 -9.14 -5.84 -10.73
N ASP A 92 -9.23 -5.31 -11.96
CA ASP A 92 -8.39 -5.77 -13.07
C ASP A 92 -6.99 -5.13 -13.06
N SER A 93 -6.80 -4.09 -12.24
CA SER A 93 -5.54 -3.38 -12.10
C SER A 93 -4.53 -4.16 -11.25
N TYR A 94 -3.39 -4.52 -11.84
CA TYR A 94 -2.28 -5.14 -11.11
C TYR A 94 -1.71 -4.22 -10.04
N ASP A 95 -1.77 -2.91 -10.24
CA ASP A 95 -1.34 -1.93 -9.25
C ASP A 95 -2.28 -1.91 -8.05
N MET A 96 -3.59 -1.98 -8.29
CA MET A 96 -4.56 -2.09 -7.19
C MET A 96 -4.39 -3.40 -6.43
N LYS A 97 -4.17 -4.52 -7.12
CA LYS A 97 -3.89 -5.82 -6.47
C LYS A 97 -2.61 -5.77 -5.66
N THR A 98 -1.54 -5.18 -6.21
CA THR A 98 -0.25 -5.01 -5.52
C THR A 98 -0.37 -4.10 -4.30
N PHE A 99 -1.15 -3.02 -4.40
CA PHE A 99 -1.40 -2.12 -3.27
C PHE A 99 -2.20 -2.80 -2.16
N VAL A 100 -3.22 -3.57 -2.52
CA VAL A 100 -3.99 -4.40 -1.57
C VAL A 100 -3.12 -5.45 -0.89
N PHE A 101 -2.24 -6.11 -1.65
CA PHE A 101 -1.25 -7.05 -1.12
C PHE A 101 -0.29 -6.35 -0.14
N LEU A 102 0.23 -5.17 -0.49
CA LEU A 102 1.06 -4.36 0.42
C LEU A 102 0.32 -4.09 1.74
N LEU A 103 -0.93 -3.61 1.68
CA LEU A 103 -1.73 -3.36 2.88
C LEU A 103 -1.93 -4.63 3.71
N ASP A 104 -2.19 -5.77 3.08
CA ASP A 104 -2.34 -7.05 3.77
C ASP A 104 -1.06 -7.44 4.53
N ARG A 105 0.11 -7.32 3.86
CA ARG A 105 1.43 -7.59 4.47
C ARG A 105 1.73 -6.65 5.64
N LEU A 106 1.42 -5.35 5.50
CA LEU A 106 1.61 -4.39 6.58
C LEU A 106 0.72 -4.73 7.78
N ILE A 107 -0.57 -5.02 7.54
CA ILE A 107 -1.54 -5.34 8.60
C ILE A 107 -1.16 -6.64 9.31
N GLU A 108 -0.67 -7.65 8.59
CA GLU A 108 -0.18 -8.91 9.17
C GLU A 108 0.97 -8.71 10.17
N ASN A 109 1.79 -7.68 9.97
CA ASN A 109 2.97 -7.39 10.79
C ASN A 109 2.72 -6.30 11.84
N LEU A 110 1.46 -5.86 11.97
CA LEU A 110 1.03 -5.07 13.12
C LEU A 110 0.93 -5.99 14.35
N ASP A 111 1.48 -5.51 15.44
CA ASP A 111 1.36 -6.08 16.78
C ASP A 111 0.74 -5.02 17.70
N ASP A 112 0.68 -5.27 19.01
CA ASP A 112 0.14 -4.32 19.99
C ASP A 112 0.98 -3.04 20.14
N ASN A 113 2.01 -2.85 19.30
CA ASN A 113 2.79 -1.63 19.25
C ASN A 113 2.00 -0.49 18.58
N LYS A 114 1.52 0.44 19.42
CA LYS A 114 0.83 1.66 19.01
C LYS A 114 1.62 2.50 18.00
N GLU A 115 2.95 2.46 18.03
CA GLU A 115 3.78 3.22 17.09
C GLU A 115 3.72 2.64 15.68
N LYS A 116 3.75 1.31 15.53
CA LYS A 116 3.54 0.67 14.23
C LYS A 116 2.16 0.99 13.66
N MET A 117 1.13 1.02 14.50
CA MET A 117 -0.22 1.39 14.05
C MET A 117 -0.29 2.84 13.57
N LYS A 118 0.35 3.78 14.27
CA LYS A 118 0.46 5.17 13.81
C LYS A 118 1.23 5.26 12.49
N GLN A 119 2.35 4.56 12.36
CA GLN A 119 3.13 4.56 11.14
C GLN A 119 2.35 4.02 9.95
N PHE A 120 1.59 2.93 10.14
CA PHE A 120 0.68 2.42 9.12
C PHE A 120 -0.40 3.43 8.72
N GLN A 121 -1.01 4.13 9.68
CA GLN A 121 -1.99 5.19 9.39
C GLN A 121 -1.35 6.34 8.62
N SER A 122 -0.18 6.82 9.05
CA SER A 122 0.57 7.88 8.38
C SER A 122 1.02 7.50 6.98
N PHE A 123 1.46 6.25 6.76
CA PHE A 123 1.75 5.70 5.44
C PHE A 123 0.53 5.82 4.52
N PHE A 124 -0.63 5.34 4.98
CA PHE A 124 -1.82 5.33 4.14
C PHE A 124 -2.33 6.76 3.85
N GLU A 125 -2.25 7.67 4.81
CA GLU A 125 -2.57 9.08 4.61
C GLU A 125 -1.62 9.74 3.60
N ALA A 126 -0.32 9.44 3.66
CA ALA A 126 0.66 9.91 2.68
C ALA A 126 0.34 9.38 1.27
N VAL A 127 -0.06 8.11 1.13
CA VAL A 127 -0.48 7.54 -0.16
C VAL A 127 -1.67 8.31 -0.75
N ILE A 128 -2.69 8.61 0.05
CA ILE A 128 -3.86 9.39 -0.41
C ILE A 128 -3.47 10.82 -0.77
N ALA A 129 -2.69 11.47 0.09
CA ALA A 129 -2.26 12.84 -0.11
C ALA A 129 -1.46 13.00 -1.41
N TYR A 130 -0.50 12.10 -1.65
CA TYR A 130 0.32 12.14 -2.85
C TYR A 130 -0.42 11.68 -4.10
N HIS A 131 -1.37 10.75 -3.98
CA HIS A 131 -2.20 10.35 -5.12
C HIS A 131 -3.02 11.54 -5.62
N LYS A 132 -3.61 12.29 -4.68
CA LYS A 132 -4.29 13.57 -4.98
C LYS A 132 -3.34 14.62 -5.54
N TYR A 133 -2.16 14.78 -4.94
CA TYR A 133 -1.15 15.76 -5.38
C TYR A 133 -0.71 15.53 -6.84
N TYR A 134 -0.55 14.26 -7.25
CA TYR A 134 -0.17 13.91 -8.62
C TYR A 134 -1.35 13.86 -9.61
N GLY A 135 -2.55 14.30 -9.21
CA GLY A 135 -3.73 14.30 -10.07
C GLY A 135 -4.19 12.89 -10.44
N GLY A 136 -4.15 11.96 -9.49
CA GLY A 136 -4.56 10.58 -9.72
C GLY A 136 -5.99 10.47 -10.25
N LYS A 137 -6.26 9.40 -11.00
CA LYS A 137 -7.50 9.21 -11.74
C LYS A 137 -8.73 9.28 -10.82
N GLU A 138 -9.81 9.93 -11.24
CA GLU A 138 -11.08 9.94 -10.51
C GLU A 138 -11.86 8.62 -10.65
#